data_AF-A0A094IJB9-F1
#
_entry.id   AF-A0A094IJB9-F1
#
_cell.length_a   1.000
_cell.length_b   1.000
_cell.length_c   1.000
_cell.angle_alpha   90.00
_cell.angle_beta   90.00
_cell.angle_gamma   90.00
#
_symmetry.space_group_name_H-M   'P 1'
#
loop_
_entity.id
_entity.type
_entity.pdbx_description
1 polymer ?
#
loop_
_entity_poly.entity_id
_entity_poly.type
_entity_poly.pdbx_seq_one_letter_code
_entity_poly.pdbx_strand_id
1 'polypeptide(L)'
;MKTMINRIKNSEFLTFNEVLRLKVAIVTIFLFVFVTLSIPLSTYNNFTDDVNILIPIGFGLLLALTLLLTLINLNRWAMHFSIYIIIGLTIFYVGGTDYFYGYILFFVTLTVIIFYQDIITYLLYGGGITIYGIYYIMENGSTIVGINSTGVEFSSLTYQIILIGFYLVFLIQFIISDNIYEKMNNEWVKMNKVLEKYQAFSLQYLKEHLEDNEIDPLYKNSKFQQVVSELSVFINEFFEEDGNKIAEVVEFYFFLHDQEIENIIGDKELPFETRKYAIELQKYLINSRSELVSILFDFATLFKGDKKFQETRYEYSLEKLFENKIDKLLALSILYKYLKTEVTQYDKWGKVARVLTHEEITELFVSKEFREFISFEQVNFYLDNQELFEKYL
;
A
#
# COMPACT_ATOMS: atom_id res chain seq x y z
N MET A 1 -24.44 -10.99 11.49
CA MET A 1 -24.59 -10.79 10.03
C MET A 1 -24.34 -9.34 9.59
N LYS A 2 -25.01 -8.31 10.15
CA LYS A 2 -24.75 -6.89 9.80
C LYS A 2 -23.28 -6.45 9.92
N THR A 3 -22.60 -6.86 10.99
CA THR A 3 -21.16 -6.64 11.21
C THR A 3 -20.26 -7.35 10.19
N MET A 4 -20.65 -8.54 9.74
CA MET A 4 -19.89 -9.30 8.73
C MET A 4 -20.05 -8.68 7.34
N ILE A 5 -21.27 -8.27 6.98
CA ILE A 5 -21.57 -7.59 5.70
C ILE A 5 -20.87 -6.23 5.62
N ASN A 6 -20.84 -5.44 6.71
CA ASN A 6 -20.09 -4.19 6.74
C ASN A 6 -18.56 -4.40 6.64
N ARG A 7 -18.01 -5.47 7.20
CA ARG A 7 -16.59 -5.83 7.03
C ARG A 7 -16.25 -6.29 5.61
N ILE A 8 -17.17 -6.99 4.94
CA ILE A 8 -17.02 -7.33 3.51
C ILE A 8 -17.02 -6.05 2.66
N LYS A 9 -17.88 -5.08 2.98
CA LYS A 9 -18.00 -3.82 2.22
C LYS A 9 -16.81 -2.87 2.43
N ASN A 10 -16.14 -2.97 3.58
CA ASN A 10 -14.97 -2.14 3.94
C ASN A 10 -13.66 -2.94 3.94
N SER A 11 -13.55 -3.99 3.12
CA SER A 11 -12.39 -4.90 3.15
C SER A 11 -11.06 -4.25 2.75
N GLU A 12 -11.08 -3.07 2.15
CA GLU A 12 -9.88 -2.29 1.79
C GLU A 12 -9.03 -1.88 3.01
N PHE A 13 -9.62 -1.84 4.21
CA PHE A 13 -8.94 -1.42 5.44
C PHE A 13 -8.58 -2.57 6.37
N LEU A 14 -8.79 -3.83 5.96
CA LEU A 14 -8.55 -5.01 6.78
C LEU A 14 -7.14 -5.57 6.56
N THR A 15 -6.52 -6.04 7.64
CA THR A 15 -5.22 -6.73 7.54
C THR A 15 -5.35 -8.05 6.75
N PHE A 16 -4.27 -8.52 6.15
CA PHE A 16 -4.26 -9.77 5.36
C PHE A 16 -4.87 -10.97 6.13
N ASN A 17 -4.60 -11.06 7.43
CA ASN A 17 -5.15 -12.11 8.30
C ASN A 17 -6.67 -11.97 8.52
N GLU A 18 -7.19 -10.74 8.61
CA GLU A 18 -8.62 -10.48 8.74
C GLU A 18 -9.37 -10.74 7.43
N VAL A 19 -8.76 -10.37 6.29
CA VAL A 19 -9.27 -10.71 4.97
C VAL A 19 -9.32 -12.23 4.79
N LEU A 20 -8.26 -12.94 5.18
CA LEU A 20 -8.23 -14.41 5.12
C LEU A 20 -9.29 -15.03 6.01
N ARG A 21 -9.46 -14.54 7.24
CA ARG A 21 -10.53 -14.98 8.16
C ARG A 21 -11.91 -14.83 7.53
N LEU A 22 -12.14 -13.70 6.86
CA LEU A 22 -13.40 -13.42 6.19
C LEU A 22 -13.63 -14.37 5.01
N LYS A 23 -12.61 -14.63 4.19
CA LYS A 23 -12.67 -15.61 3.09
C LYS A 23 -12.99 -17.01 3.61
N VAL A 24 -12.29 -17.46 4.66
CA VAL A 24 -12.55 -18.75 5.30
C VAL A 24 -13.98 -18.83 5.83
N ALA A 25 -14.49 -17.78 6.46
CA ALA A 25 -15.87 -17.77 6.96
C ALA A 25 -16.90 -17.87 5.82
N ILE A 26 -16.72 -17.16 4.71
CA ILE A 26 -17.60 -17.23 3.53
C ILE A 26 -17.58 -18.65 2.94
N VAL A 27 -16.40 -19.22 2.74
CA VAL A 27 -16.25 -20.59 2.21
C VAL A 27 -16.86 -21.60 3.18
N THR A 28 -16.67 -21.43 4.49
CA THR A 28 -17.23 -22.35 5.49
C THR A 28 -18.76 -22.32 5.48
N ILE A 29 -19.39 -21.17 5.28
CA ILE A 29 -20.86 -21.07 5.11
C ILE A 29 -21.31 -21.82 3.86
N PHE A 30 -20.62 -21.61 2.74
CA PHE A 30 -20.89 -22.34 1.49
C PHE A 30 -20.75 -23.85 1.68
N LEU A 31 -19.66 -24.30 2.30
CA LEU A 31 -19.40 -25.71 2.60
C LEU A 31 -20.41 -26.29 3.58
N PHE A 32 -20.86 -25.54 4.57
CA PHE A 32 -21.89 -26.00 5.49
C PHE A 32 -23.20 -26.31 4.76
N VAL A 33 -23.64 -25.42 3.87
CA VAL A 33 -24.82 -25.66 3.02
C VAL A 33 -24.59 -26.88 2.14
N PHE A 34 -23.42 -26.98 1.50
CA PHE A 34 -23.08 -28.07 0.58
C PHE A 34 -23.02 -29.45 1.28
N VAL A 35 -22.37 -29.53 2.44
CA VAL A 35 -22.33 -30.74 3.27
C VAL A 35 -23.73 -31.14 3.72
N THR A 36 -24.55 -30.18 4.17
CA THR A 36 -25.93 -30.47 4.60
C THR A 36 -26.78 -31.04 3.46
N LEU A 37 -26.64 -30.49 2.26
CA LEU A 37 -27.31 -31.01 1.06
C LEU A 37 -26.80 -32.39 0.61
N SER A 38 -25.63 -32.81 1.08
CA SER A 38 -25.01 -34.10 0.74
C SER A 38 -25.50 -35.26 1.62
N ILE A 39 -26.05 -34.97 2.80
CA ILE A 39 -26.55 -35.98 3.77
C ILE A 39 -27.71 -36.83 3.21
N PRO A 40 -28.71 -36.26 2.50
CA PRO A 40 -29.75 -37.07 1.87
C PRO A 40 -29.18 -38.03 0.83
N LEU A 41 -28.22 -37.57 0.02
CA LEU A 41 -27.64 -38.33 -1.09
C LEU A 41 -26.84 -39.56 -0.63
N SER A 42 -26.11 -39.46 0.49
CA SER A 42 -25.44 -40.64 1.06
C SER A 42 -26.43 -41.72 1.49
N THR A 43 -27.65 -41.33 1.88
CA THR A 43 -28.69 -42.28 2.30
C THR A 43 -29.39 -42.97 1.12
N TYR A 44 -29.40 -42.35 -0.06
CA TYR A 44 -30.01 -42.91 -1.28
C TYR A 44 -29.06 -43.78 -2.10
N ASN A 45 -27.76 -43.54 -2.01
CA ASN A 45 -26.77 -44.39 -2.65
C ASN A 45 -26.55 -45.63 -1.78
N ASN A 46 -26.74 -46.83 -2.34
CA ASN A 46 -26.54 -48.13 -1.68
C ASN A 46 -25.04 -48.40 -1.39
N PHE A 47 -24.37 -47.51 -0.67
CA PHE A 47 -23.06 -47.81 -0.09
C PHE A 47 -23.23 -48.75 1.12
N THR A 48 -22.15 -49.42 1.51
CA THR A 48 -22.13 -50.22 2.75
C THR A 48 -22.47 -49.35 3.96
N ASP A 49 -23.24 -49.89 4.91
CA ASP A 49 -23.80 -49.15 6.06
C ASP A 49 -22.75 -48.34 6.85
N ASP A 50 -21.51 -48.83 6.91
CA ASP A 50 -20.38 -48.16 7.57
C ASP A 50 -19.95 -46.86 6.85
N VAL A 51 -20.03 -46.81 5.53
CA VAL A 51 -19.61 -45.65 4.71
C VAL A 51 -20.65 -44.52 4.78
N ASN A 52 -21.93 -44.89 4.88
CA ASN A 52 -23.05 -43.94 4.95
C ASN A 52 -23.08 -43.12 6.24
N ILE A 53 -22.53 -43.65 7.34
CA ILE A 53 -22.48 -42.96 8.64
C ILE A 53 -21.14 -42.23 8.82
N LEU A 54 -20.02 -42.85 8.39
CA LEU A 54 -18.68 -42.33 8.67
C LEU A 54 -18.34 -41.08 7.84
N ILE A 55 -18.83 -40.99 6.61
CA ILE A 55 -18.56 -39.84 5.72
C ILE A 55 -19.22 -38.54 6.23
N PRO A 56 -20.52 -38.49 6.56
CA PRO A 56 -21.15 -37.29 7.12
C PRO A 56 -20.52 -36.85 8.45
N ILE A 57 -20.16 -37.79 9.32
CA ILE A 57 -19.48 -37.50 10.60
C ILE A 57 -18.10 -36.90 10.33
N GLY A 58 -17.34 -37.45 9.38
CA GLY A 58 -16.04 -36.92 8.97
C GLY A 58 -16.11 -35.48 8.47
N PHE A 59 -17.05 -35.17 7.58
CA PHE A 59 -17.25 -33.80 7.10
C PHE A 59 -17.73 -32.85 8.21
N GLY A 60 -18.62 -33.31 9.09
CA GLY A 60 -19.05 -32.55 10.26
C GLY A 60 -17.89 -32.19 11.20
N LEU A 61 -16.99 -33.15 11.45
CA LEU A 61 -15.80 -32.94 12.28
C LEU A 61 -14.83 -31.95 11.62
N LEU A 62 -14.57 -32.08 10.31
CA LEU A 62 -13.72 -31.13 9.57
C LEU A 62 -14.29 -29.71 9.56
N LEU A 63 -15.62 -29.56 9.43
CA LEU A 63 -16.29 -28.25 9.55
C LEU A 63 -16.14 -27.66 10.94
N ALA A 64 -16.36 -28.47 11.99
CA ALA A 64 -16.18 -28.04 13.38
C ALA A 64 -14.73 -27.62 13.68
N LEU A 65 -13.76 -28.38 13.16
CA LEU A 65 -12.34 -28.06 13.28
C LEU A 65 -11.99 -26.75 12.55
N THR A 66 -12.53 -26.54 11.35
CA THR A 66 -12.34 -25.31 10.57
C THR A 66 -12.87 -24.08 11.33
N LEU A 67 -14.06 -24.20 11.94
CA LEU A 67 -14.63 -23.14 12.78
C LEU A 67 -13.77 -22.87 14.03
N LEU A 68 -13.32 -23.93 14.71
CA LEU A 68 -12.46 -23.81 15.90
C LEU A 68 -11.14 -23.12 15.56
N LEU A 69 -10.46 -23.50 14.48
CA LEU A 69 -9.22 -22.88 14.03
C LEU A 69 -9.42 -21.39 13.68
N THR A 70 -10.58 -21.04 13.11
CA THR A 70 -10.96 -19.66 12.81
C THR A 70 -11.22 -18.84 14.09
N LEU A 71 -11.68 -19.47 15.18
CA LEU A 71 -11.89 -18.81 16.47
C LEU A 71 -10.56 -18.54 17.20
N ILE A 72 -9.58 -19.42 17.06
CA ILE A 72 -8.24 -19.30 17.67
C ILE A 72 -7.29 -18.45 16.79
N ASN A 73 -7.80 -17.80 15.73
CA ASN A 73 -7.04 -16.99 14.77
C ASN A 73 -5.95 -17.77 13.97
N LEU A 74 -6.04 -19.10 13.90
CA LEU A 74 -5.18 -19.93 13.04
C LEU A 74 -5.76 -20.02 11.62
N ASN A 75 -5.97 -18.84 11.00
CA ASN A 75 -6.75 -18.69 9.76
C ASN A 75 -6.14 -19.43 8.56
N ARG A 76 -4.81 -19.56 8.49
CA ARG A 76 -4.14 -20.28 7.40
C ARG A 76 -4.37 -21.79 7.46
N TRP A 77 -4.39 -22.36 8.66
CA TRP A 77 -4.76 -23.77 8.84
C TRP A 77 -6.23 -23.99 8.54
N ALA A 78 -7.11 -23.10 9.00
CA ALA A 78 -8.53 -23.17 8.69
C ALA A 78 -8.80 -23.17 7.17
N MET A 79 -8.06 -22.36 6.40
CA MET A 79 -8.09 -22.40 4.93
C MET A 79 -7.78 -23.79 4.35
N HIS A 80 -6.67 -24.43 4.78
CA HIS A 80 -6.32 -25.76 4.30
C HIS A 80 -7.40 -26.80 4.61
N PHE A 81 -7.97 -26.77 5.82
CA PHE A 81 -9.06 -27.68 6.19
C PHE A 81 -10.33 -27.44 5.36
N SER A 82 -10.71 -26.20 5.08
CA SER A 82 -11.82 -25.93 4.15
C SER A 82 -11.56 -26.43 2.73
N ILE A 83 -10.31 -26.39 2.26
CA ILE A 83 -9.93 -26.94 0.95
C ILE A 83 -10.03 -28.47 0.96
N TYR A 84 -9.60 -29.13 2.04
CA TYR A 84 -9.75 -30.58 2.18
C TYR A 84 -11.21 -31.01 2.19
N ILE A 85 -12.11 -30.22 2.80
CA ILE A 85 -13.54 -30.49 2.78
C ILE A 85 -14.09 -30.47 1.34
N ILE A 86 -13.80 -29.42 0.54
CA ILE A 86 -14.32 -29.36 -0.83
C ILE A 86 -13.72 -30.44 -1.74
N ILE A 87 -12.43 -30.77 -1.56
CA ILE A 87 -11.79 -31.87 -2.29
C ILE A 87 -12.45 -33.20 -1.93
N GLY A 88 -12.66 -33.46 -0.64
CA GLY A 88 -13.33 -34.66 -0.17
C GLY A 88 -14.76 -34.78 -0.69
N LEU A 89 -15.51 -33.67 -0.72
CA LEU A 89 -16.85 -33.63 -1.31
C LEU A 89 -16.79 -33.95 -2.80
N THR A 90 -15.86 -33.36 -3.55
CA THR A 90 -15.70 -33.65 -4.98
C THR A 90 -15.42 -35.12 -5.24
N ILE A 91 -14.53 -35.75 -4.47
CA ILE A 91 -14.27 -37.19 -4.58
C ILE A 91 -15.52 -38.02 -4.26
N PHE A 92 -16.25 -37.66 -3.20
CA PHE A 92 -17.48 -38.36 -2.80
C PHE A 92 -18.54 -38.34 -3.90
N TYR A 93 -18.78 -37.18 -4.51
CA TYR A 93 -19.77 -37.03 -5.56
C TYR A 93 -19.36 -37.64 -6.90
N VAL A 94 -18.07 -37.59 -7.23
CA VAL A 94 -17.49 -38.29 -8.39
C VAL A 94 -17.76 -39.80 -8.32
N GLY A 95 -17.76 -40.39 -7.12
CA GLY A 95 -18.05 -41.81 -6.93
C GLY A 95 -19.53 -42.20 -6.85
N GLY A 96 -20.46 -41.24 -6.72
CA GLY A 96 -21.85 -41.53 -6.32
C GLY A 96 -22.96 -40.81 -7.09
N THR A 97 -22.67 -39.98 -8.09
CA THR A 97 -23.70 -39.21 -8.82
C THR A 97 -23.50 -39.26 -10.33
N ASP A 98 -24.39 -38.61 -11.09
CA ASP A 98 -24.24 -38.49 -12.55
C ASP A 98 -22.83 -37.97 -12.91
N TYR A 99 -22.23 -38.59 -13.91
CA TYR A 99 -20.87 -38.30 -14.31
C TYR A 99 -20.65 -36.83 -14.71
N PHE A 100 -21.69 -36.18 -15.24
CA PHE A 100 -21.65 -34.76 -15.58
C PHE A 100 -21.66 -33.85 -14.33
N TYR A 101 -22.40 -34.21 -13.27
CA TYR A 101 -22.35 -33.46 -12.01
C TYR A 101 -20.98 -33.57 -11.36
N GLY A 102 -20.35 -34.75 -11.39
CA GLY A 102 -18.96 -34.94 -10.97
C GLY A 102 -17.99 -34.04 -11.74
N TYR A 103 -18.19 -33.88 -13.06
CA TYR A 103 -17.38 -32.98 -13.88
C TYR A 103 -17.50 -31.50 -13.46
N ILE A 104 -18.71 -31.03 -13.16
CA ILE A 104 -18.93 -29.64 -12.69
C ILE A 104 -18.22 -29.38 -11.35
N LEU A 105 -18.16 -30.37 -10.47
CA LEU A 105 -17.55 -30.22 -9.14
C LEU A 105 -16.05 -29.94 -9.18
N PHE A 106 -15.33 -30.35 -10.22
CA PHE A 106 -13.93 -29.94 -10.41
C PHE A 106 -13.82 -28.42 -10.54
N PHE A 107 -14.72 -27.75 -11.28
CA PHE A 107 -14.73 -26.29 -11.41
C PHE A 107 -15.15 -25.57 -10.13
N VAL A 108 -16.13 -26.12 -9.41
CA VAL A 108 -16.54 -25.59 -8.10
C VAL A 108 -15.36 -25.64 -7.13
N THR A 109 -14.65 -26.78 -7.09
CA THR A 109 -13.45 -26.96 -6.25
C THR A 109 -12.35 -25.98 -6.63
N LEU A 110 -12.03 -25.87 -7.92
CA LEU A 110 -11.03 -24.93 -8.40
C LEU A 110 -11.41 -23.49 -8.06
N THR A 111 -12.68 -23.12 -8.17
CA THR A 111 -13.19 -21.78 -7.82
C THR A 111 -13.01 -21.48 -6.34
N VAL A 112 -13.30 -22.44 -5.44
CA VAL A 112 -13.05 -22.29 -4.00
C VAL A 112 -11.55 -22.10 -3.72
N ILE A 113 -10.67 -22.84 -4.40
CA ILE A 113 -9.23 -22.69 -4.27
C ILE A 113 -8.77 -21.31 -4.77
N ILE A 114 -9.25 -20.86 -5.93
CA ILE A 114 -8.95 -19.55 -6.53
C ILE A 114 -9.40 -18.41 -5.60
N PHE A 115 -10.55 -18.55 -4.93
CA PHE A 115 -11.09 -17.53 -4.03
C PHE A 115 -10.14 -17.15 -2.89
N TYR A 116 -9.30 -18.08 -2.43
CA TYR A 116 -8.29 -17.79 -1.40
C TYR A 116 -7.17 -16.87 -1.91
N GLN A 117 -6.93 -16.84 -3.21
CA GLN A 117 -5.89 -16.06 -3.86
C GLN A 117 -4.46 -16.38 -3.35
N ASP A 118 -4.17 -17.65 -3.11
CA ASP A 118 -2.83 -18.12 -2.71
C ASP A 118 -2.25 -19.00 -3.83
N ILE A 119 -1.15 -18.56 -4.45
CA ILE A 119 -0.51 -19.22 -5.60
C ILE A 119 -0.01 -20.64 -5.28
N ILE A 120 0.55 -20.85 -4.09
CA ILE A 120 1.10 -22.16 -3.68
C ILE A 120 -0.05 -23.15 -3.52
N THR A 121 -1.12 -22.68 -2.88
CA THR A 121 -2.36 -23.44 -2.67
C THR A 121 -3.00 -23.80 -4.01
N TYR A 122 -3.04 -22.86 -4.95
CA TYR A 122 -3.56 -23.09 -6.30
C TYR A 122 -2.71 -24.08 -7.11
N LEU A 123 -1.39 -23.97 -7.05
CA LEU A 123 -0.48 -24.87 -7.75
C LEU A 123 -0.55 -26.31 -7.22
N LEU A 124 -0.58 -26.49 -5.89
CA LEU A 124 -0.64 -27.82 -5.28
C LEU A 124 -2.02 -28.46 -5.40
N TYR A 125 -3.05 -27.83 -4.83
CA TYR A 125 -4.38 -28.43 -4.77
C TYR A 125 -5.14 -28.26 -6.09
N GLY A 126 -5.04 -27.10 -6.73
CA GLY A 126 -5.67 -26.86 -8.03
C GLY A 126 -5.04 -27.70 -9.13
N GLY A 127 -3.71 -27.82 -9.13
CA GLY A 127 -2.99 -28.75 -10.01
C GLY A 127 -3.41 -30.21 -9.78
N GLY A 128 -3.44 -30.66 -8.51
CA GLY A 128 -3.88 -32.02 -8.16
C GLY A 128 -5.32 -32.33 -8.60
N ILE A 129 -6.26 -31.40 -8.37
CA ILE A 129 -7.66 -31.54 -8.79
C ILE A 129 -7.82 -31.55 -10.30
N THR A 130 -7.02 -30.75 -11.02
CA THR A 130 -7.02 -30.76 -12.49
C THR A 130 -6.53 -32.10 -13.03
N ILE A 131 -5.44 -32.64 -12.48
CA ILE A 131 -4.92 -33.97 -12.86
C ILE A 131 -5.96 -35.06 -12.58
N TYR A 132 -6.58 -35.03 -11.40
CA TYR A 132 -7.62 -35.99 -11.04
C TYR A 132 -8.86 -35.86 -11.93
N GLY A 133 -9.25 -34.63 -12.31
CA GLY A 133 -10.34 -34.38 -13.24
C GLY A 133 -10.06 -34.90 -14.66
N ILE A 134 -8.82 -34.76 -15.15
CA ILE A 134 -8.41 -35.37 -16.43
C ILE A 134 -8.56 -36.89 -16.36
N TYR A 135 -8.04 -37.52 -15.30
CA TYR A 135 -8.18 -38.96 -15.10
C TYR A 135 -9.65 -39.40 -15.08
N TYR A 136 -10.50 -38.66 -14.36
CA TYR A 136 -11.94 -38.92 -14.29
C TYR A 136 -12.62 -38.86 -15.66
N ILE A 137 -12.27 -37.87 -16.50
CA ILE A 137 -12.81 -37.73 -17.86
C ILE A 137 -12.28 -38.82 -18.80
N MET A 138 -11.06 -39.33 -18.58
CA MET A 138 -10.53 -40.46 -19.36
C MET A 138 -11.32 -41.74 -19.11
N GLU A 139 -11.61 -42.05 -17.85
CA GLU A 139 -12.35 -43.27 -17.47
C GLU A 139 -13.84 -43.17 -17.82
N ASN A 140 -14.47 -42.03 -17.54
CA ASN A 140 -15.92 -41.86 -17.63
C ASN A 140 -16.37 -40.99 -18.81
N GLY A 141 -15.46 -40.59 -19.70
CA GLY A 141 -15.76 -39.64 -20.78
C GLY A 141 -16.84 -40.10 -21.76
N SER A 142 -17.07 -41.42 -21.87
CA SER A 142 -18.11 -42.01 -22.72
C SER A 142 -19.54 -41.79 -22.21
N THR A 143 -19.72 -41.62 -20.90
CA THR A 143 -21.03 -41.39 -20.28
C THR A 143 -21.41 -39.91 -20.19
N ILE A 144 -20.42 -39.01 -20.34
CA ILE A 144 -20.60 -37.54 -20.30
C ILE A 144 -20.93 -36.97 -21.71
N VAL A 145 -20.98 -37.84 -22.73
CA VAL A 145 -21.18 -37.45 -24.13
C VAL A 145 -22.60 -36.91 -24.35
N GLY A 146 -22.69 -35.64 -24.75
CA GLY A 146 -23.97 -35.03 -25.10
C GLY A 146 -24.61 -35.66 -26.34
N ILE A 147 -25.94 -35.66 -26.40
CA ILE A 147 -26.75 -36.26 -27.48
C ILE A 147 -26.37 -35.75 -28.89
N ASN A 148 -25.78 -34.56 -28.99
CA ASN A 148 -25.36 -33.92 -30.24
C ASN A 148 -23.86 -34.04 -30.54
N SER A 149 -23.15 -34.95 -29.88
CA SER A 149 -21.71 -35.15 -30.06
C SER A 149 -21.36 -35.79 -31.40
N THR A 150 -20.31 -35.28 -32.05
CA THR A 150 -19.71 -35.83 -33.28
C THR A 150 -18.87 -37.09 -33.03
N GLY A 151 -18.62 -37.45 -31.77
CA GLY A 151 -17.89 -38.65 -31.37
C GLY A 151 -17.44 -38.61 -29.90
N VAL A 152 -17.33 -39.79 -29.27
CA VAL A 152 -16.96 -39.94 -27.86
C VAL A 152 -15.58 -39.34 -27.57
N GLU A 153 -14.61 -39.58 -28.46
CA GLU A 153 -13.24 -39.06 -28.33
C GLU A 153 -13.19 -37.53 -28.36
N PHE A 154 -13.92 -36.91 -29.29
CA PHE A 154 -13.96 -35.45 -29.43
C PHE A 154 -14.64 -34.77 -28.24
N SER A 155 -15.70 -35.38 -27.70
CA SER A 155 -16.39 -34.84 -26.51
C SER A 155 -15.50 -34.93 -25.26
N SER A 156 -14.83 -36.07 -25.04
CA SER A 156 -13.92 -36.25 -23.90
C SER A 156 -12.74 -35.29 -23.94
N LEU A 157 -12.11 -35.13 -25.11
CA LEU A 157 -11.03 -34.14 -25.32
C LEU A 157 -11.51 -32.71 -25.07
N THR A 158 -12.71 -32.36 -25.50
CA THR A 158 -13.27 -31.02 -25.26
C THR A 158 -13.38 -30.71 -23.77
N TYR A 159 -13.89 -31.65 -22.98
CA TYR A 159 -14.00 -31.48 -21.52
C TYR A 159 -12.63 -31.37 -20.83
N GLN A 160 -11.63 -32.12 -21.29
CA GLN A 160 -10.25 -32.01 -20.78
C GLN A 160 -9.64 -30.65 -21.12
N ILE A 161 -9.78 -30.18 -22.36
CA ILE A 161 -9.25 -28.89 -22.81
C ILE A 161 -9.88 -27.75 -22.01
N ILE A 162 -11.19 -27.78 -21.76
CA ILE A 162 -11.87 -26.76 -20.96
C ILE A 162 -11.32 -26.74 -19.52
N LEU A 163 -11.13 -27.91 -18.90
CA LEU A 163 -10.61 -28.00 -17.54
C LEU A 163 -9.15 -27.51 -17.44
N ILE A 164 -8.29 -27.93 -18.38
CA ILE A 164 -6.89 -27.49 -18.46
C ILE A 164 -6.82 -25.99 -18.76
N GLY A 165 -7.63 -25.51 -19.70
CA GLY A 165 -7.69 -24.11 -20.06
C GLY A 165 -8.12 -23.23 -18.88
N PHE A 166 -9.15 -23.66 -18.14
CA PHE A 166 -9.56 -23.00 -16.91
C PHE A 166 -8.41 -22.93 -15.91
N TYR A 167 -7.70 -24.04 -15.68
CA TYR A 167 -6.56 -24.06 -14.77
C TYR A 167 -5.44 -23.09 -15.20
N LEU A 168 -5.07 -23.11 -16.48
CA LEU A 168 -3.97 -22.29 -17.03
C LEU A 168 -4.28 -20.80 -17.02
N VAL A 169 -5.50 -20.39 -17.36
CA VAL A 169 -5.90 -18.96 -17.36
C VAL A 169 -5.73 -18.36 -15.97
N PHE A 170 -6.22 -19.05 -14.93
CA PHE A 170 -6.08 -18.58 -13.56
C PHE A 170 -4.64 -18.68 -13.04
N LEU A 171 -3.84 -19.67 -13.50
CA LEU A 171 -2.42 -19.74 -13.16
C LEU A 171 -1.66 -18.51 -13.67
N ILE A 172 -1.92 -18.10 -14.92
CA ILE A 172 -1.33 -16.89 -15.51
C ILE A 172 -1.78 -15.65 -14.73
N GLN A 173 -3.07 -15.56 -14.38
CA GLN A 173 -3.59 -14.46 -13.56
C GLN A 173 -2.85 -14.36 -12.21
N PHE A 174 -2.61 -15.47 -11.52
CA PHE A 174 -1.86 -15.47 -10.26
C PHE A 174 -0.43 -14.99 -10.41
N ILE A 175 0.30 -15.48 -11.42
CA ILE A 175 1.68 -15.07 -11.67
C ILE A 175 1.78 -13.57 -11.96
N ILE A 176 0.86 -13.03 -12.77
CA ILE A 176 0.81 -11.60 -13.08
C ILE A 176 0.50 -10.79 -11.83
N SER A 177 -0.49 -11.23 -11.04
CA SER A 177 -0.90 -10.54 -9.82
C SER A 177 0.24 -10.45 -8.80
N ASP A 178 0.94 -11.55 -8.54
CA ASP A 178 2.04 -11.58 -7.57
C ASP A 178 3.19 -10.65 -7.99
N ASN A 179 3.53 -10.64 -9.28
CA ASN A 179 4.56 -9.73 -9.82
C ASN A 179 4.15 -8.25 -9.65
N ILE A 180 2.87 -7.92 -9.90
CA ILE A 180 2.37 -6.56 -9.70
C ILE A 180 2.44 -6.18 -8.21
N TYR A 181 2.01 -7.06 -7.31
CA TYR A 181 2.09 -6.81 -5.87
C TYR A 181 3.53 -6.59 -5.40
N GLU A 182 4.48 -7.43 -5.85
CA GLU A 182 5.89 -7.27 -5.52
C GLU A 182 6.44 -5.93 -6.03
N LYS A 183 6.13 -5.57 -7.28
CA LYS A 183 6.55 -4.30 -7.87
C LYS A 183 5.97 -3.11 -7.11
N MET A 184 4.67 -3.12 -6.83
CA MET A 184 3.99 -2.06 -6.07
C MET A 184 4.56 -1.92 -4.67
N ASN A 185 4.82 -3.04 -3.98
CA ASN A 185 5.44 -3.03 -2.66
C ASN A 185 6.86 -2.43 -2.72
N ASN A 186 7.66 -2.81 -3.71
CA ASN A 186 9.01 -2.26 -3.90
C ASN A 186 8.98 -0.75 -4.22
N GLU A 187 8.02 -0.29 -5.02
CA GLU A 187 7.82 1.13 -5.30
C GLU A 187 7.37 1.90 -4.04
N TRP A 188 6.43 1.34 -3.28
CA TRP A 188 5.98 1.91 -2.00
C TRP A 188 7.14 2.05 -1.00
N VAL A 189 7.97 1.02 -0.83
CA VAL A 189 9.16 1.08 0.05
C VAL A 189 10.14 2.16 -0.42
N LYS A 190 10.38 2.29 -1.73
CA LYS A 190 11.24 3.35 -2.28
C LYS A 190 10.64 4.73 -2.02
N MET A 191 9.34 4.90 -2.23
CA MET A 191 8.64 6.17 -2.02
C MET A 191 8.68 6.58 -0.55
N ASN A 192 8.42 5.66 0.38
CA ASN A 192 8.53 5.94 1.81
C ASN A 192 9.92 6.41 2.21
N LYS A 193 10.99 5.78 1.71
CA LYS A 193 12.36 6.25 1.97
C LYS A 193 12.62 7.67 1.47
N VAL A 194 11.99 8.06 0.37
CA VAL A 194 12.10 9.42 -0.18
C VAL A 194 11.28 10.39 0.65
N LEU A 195 10.03 10.05 0.99
CA LEU A 195 9.15 10.83 1.85
C LEU A 195 9.78 11.06 3.23
N GLU A 196 10.40 10.04 3.82
CA GLU A 196 11.12 10.15 5.09
C GLU A 196 12.20 11.23 5.06
N LYS A 197 12.95 11.34 3.95
CA LYS A 197 13.96 12.40 3.78
C LYS A 197 13.30 13.77 3.68
N TYR A 198 12.25 13.91 2.88
CA TYR A 198 11.54 15.18 2.73
C TYR A 198 10.88 15.64 4.03
N GLN A 199 10.28 14.72 4.79
CA GLN A 199 9.69 15.00 6.10
C GLN A 199 10.78 15.44 7.10
N ALA A 200 11.95 14.79 7.10
CA ALA A 200 13.08 15.22 7.93
C ALA A 200 13.55 16.64 7.60
N PHE A 201 13.74 16.96 6.30
CA PHE A 201 14.10 18.31 5.86
C PHE A 201 13.02 19.34 6.21
N SER A 202 11.74 18.99 6.01
CA SER A 202 10.62 19.89 6.31
C SER A 202 10.52 20.17 7.81
N LEU A 203 10.74 19.16 8.65
CA LEU A 203 10.75 19.32 10.11
C LEU A 203 11.93 20.16 10.57
N GLN A 204 13.12 19.97 9.99
CA GLN A 204 14.27 20.82 10.29
C GLN A 204 14.00 22.28 9.91
N TYR A 205 13.49 22.52 8.71
CA TYR A 205 13.15 23.87 8.26
C TYR A 205 12.06 24.51 9.12
N LEU A 206 11.08 23.73 9.58
CA LEU A 206 10.07 24.21 10.53
C LEU A 206 10.71 24.66 11.85
N LYS A 207 11.68 23.90 12.38
CA LYS A 207 12.40 24.29 13.60
C LYS A 207 13.18 25.60 13.41
N GLU A 208 13.96 25.70 12.33
CA GLU A 208 14.71 26.91 11.98
C GLU A 208 13.77 28.12 11.84
N HIS A 209 12.62 27.94 11.15
CA HIS A 209 11.63 29.01 11.00
C HIS A 209 10.99 29.43 12.33
N LEU A 210 10.72 28.50 13.24
CA LEU A 210 10.20 28.82 14.57
C LEU A 210 11.23 29.59 15.40
N GLU A 211 12.50 29.19 15.33
CA GLU A 211 13.61 29.89 15.99
C GLU A 211 13.80 31.31 15.45
N ASP A 212 13.81 31.49 14.13
CA ASP A 212 13.95 32.80 13.47
C ASP A 212 12.84 33.79 13.83
N ASN A 213 11.64 33.28 14.13
CA ASN A 213 10.47 34.10 14.49
C ASN A 213 10.21 34.17 16.00
N GLU A 214 11.10 33.61 16.83
CA GLU A 214 10.95 33.56 18.30
C GLU A 214 9.62 32.92 18.75
N ILE A 215 9.13 31.92 18.01
CA ILE A 215 7.89 31.21 18.30
C ILE A 215 8.21 29.92 19.04
N ASP A 216 7.68 29.77 20.26
CA ASP A 216 7.81 28.52 21.00
C ASP A 216 7.16 27.35 20.25
N PRO A 217 7.80 26.18 20.20
CA PRO A 217 7.25 25.01 19.54
C PRO A 217 6.00 24.50 20.27
N LEU A 218 5.12 23.83 19.53
CA LEU A 218 3.79 23.43 20.01
C LEU A 218 3.82 22.61 21.31
N TYR A 219 4.80 21.71 21.47
CA TYR A 219 4.94 20.89 22.67
C TYR A 219 5.32 21.69 23.93
N LYS A 220 5.80 22.94 23.82
CA LYS A 220 6.06 23.84 24.95
C LYS A 220 4.88 24.76 25.28
N ASN A 221 3.85 24.79 24.44
CA ASN A 221 2.69 25.64 24.64
C ASN A 221 1.80 25.09 25.78
N SER A 222 1.70 25.83 26.88
CA SER A 222 0.94 25.41 28.07
C SER A 222 -0.55 25.16 27.79
N LYS A 223 -1.18 25.96 26.92
CA LYS A 223 -2.58 25.74 26.53
C LYS A 223 -2.76 24.46 25.74
N PHE A 224 -1.81 24.16 24.85
CA PHE A 224 -1.83 22.92 24.09
C PHE A 224 -1.66 21.71 25.01
N GLN A 225 -0.68 21.74 25.92
CA GLN A 225 -0.47 20.68 26.91
C GLN A 225 -1.71 20.46 27.77
N GLN A 226 -2.33 21.54 28.26
CA GLN A 226 -3.55 21.49 29.05
C GLN A 226 -4.69 20.82 28.29
N VAL A 227 -4.94 21.24 27.04
CA VAL A 227 -6.03 20.66 26.23
C VAL A 227 -5.79 19.18 25.94
N VAL A 228 -4.56 18.77 25.63
CA VAL A 228 -4.22 17.37 25.39
C VAL A 228 -4.43 16.53 26.66
N SER A 229 -4.03 17.06 27.83
CA SER A 229 -4.27 16.39 29.11
C SER A 229 -5.76 16.25 29.41
N GLU A 230 -6.54 17.34 29.34
CA GLU A 230 -7.98 17.33 29.59
C GLU A 230 -8.73 16.37 28.66
N LEU A 231 -8.39 16.37 27.36
CA LEU A 231 -8.99 15.45 26.39
C LEU A 231 -8.63 14.00 26.67
N SER A 232 -7.38 13.72 27.05
CA SER A 232 -6.93 12.37 27.36
C SER A 232 -7.62 11.82 28.60
N VAL A 233 -7.72 12.64 29.66
CA VAL A 233 -8.48 12.30 30.89
C VAL A 233 -9.95 12.04 30.55
N PHE A 234 -10.59 12.96 29.82
CA PHE A 234 -12.00 12.81 29.42
C PHE A 234 -12.26 11.53 28.62
N ILE A 235 -11.38 11.20 27.65
CA ILE A 235 -11.50 9.98 26.86
C ILE A 235 -11.32 8.74 27.75
N ASN A 236 -10.35 8.76 28.67
CA ASN A 236 -10.07 7.60 29.52
C ASN A 236 -11.19 7.34 30.53
N GLU A 237 -11.72 8.40 31.15
CA GLU A 237 -12.87 8.32 32.04
C GLU A 237 -14.13 7.83 31.30
N PHE A 238 -14.30 8.20 30.03
CA PHE A 238 -15.41 7.70 29.20
C PHE A 238 -15.35 6.18 28.99
N PHE A 239 -14.16 5.57 29.02
CA PHE A 239 -13.97 4.13 28.96
C PHE A 239 -13.92 3.45 30.35
N GLU A 240 -14.33 4.15 31.41
CA GLU A 240 -14.31 3.67 32.80
C GLU A 240 -12.89 3.36 33.33
N GLU A 241 -11.86 4.00 32.76
CA GLU A 241 -10.47 3.88 33.20
C GLU A 241 -10.04 5.04 34.13
N ASP A 242 -8.87 4.89 34.77
CA ASP A 242 -8.34 5.87 35.73
C ASP A 242 -7.79 7.12 35.01
N GLY A 243 -8.47 8.26 35.20
CA GLY A 243 -8.09 9.56 34.65
C GLY A 243 -6.74 10.09 35.17
N ASN A 244 -6.37 9.80 36.42
CA ASN A 244 -5.12 10.31 36.98
C ASN A 244 -3.91 9.62 36.35
N LYS A 245 -4.02 8.31 36.07
CA LYS A 245 -2.94 7.56 35.42
C LYS A 245 -2.67 8.06 34.00
N ILE A 246 -3.69 8.40 33.23
CA ILE A 246 -3.46 8.93 31.88
C ILE A 246 -2.88 10.34 31.92
N ALA A 247 -3.24 11.17 32.91
CA ALA A 247 -2.63 12.48 33.09
C ALA A 247 -1.12 12.38 33.34
N GLU A 248 -0.68 11.46 34.20
CA GLU A 248 0.75 11.18 34.44
C GLU A 248 1.47 10.75 33.15
N VAL A 249 0.81 9.93 32.31
CA VAL A 249 1.37 9.52 31.01
C VAL A 249 1.48 10.70 30.04
N VAL A 250 0.51 11.61 30.03
CA VAL A 250 0.55 12.83 29.19
C VAL A 250 1.67 13.77 29.66
N GLU A 251 1.84 13.96 30.97
CA GLU A 251 2.96 14.72 31.51
C GLU A 251 4.30 14.09 31.11
N PHE A 252 4.41 12.77 31.22
CA PHE A 252 5.59 12.04 30.77
C PHE A 252 5.83 12.20 29.26
N TYR A 253 4.78 12.16 28.43
CA TYR A 253 4.87 12.41 26.99
C TYR A 253 5.48 13.79 26.67
N PHE A 254 5.03 14.85 27.34
CA PHE A 254 5.60 16.19 27.13
C PHE A 254 7.03 16.29 27.65
N PHE A 255 7.34 15.67 28.79
CA PHE A 255 8.70 15.59 29.31
C PHE A 255 9.67 14.96 28.31
N LEU A 256 9.25 13.93 27.57
CA LEU A 256 10.09 13.27 26.55
C LEU A 256 10.50 14.20 25.39
N HIS A 257 9.82 15.32 25.16
CA HIS A 257 10.18 16.26 24.10
C HIS A 257 11.42 17.11 24.41
N ASP A 258 11.80 17.21 25.68
CA ASP A 258 12.99 17.95 26.11
C ASP A 258 14.18 17.03 26.41
N GLN A 259 14.03 15.72 26.18
CA GLN A 259 15.05 14.72 26.47
C GLN A 259 15.49 13.98 25.21
N GLU A 260 16.74 13.51 25.22
CA GLU A 260 17.21 12.54 24.24
C GLU A 260 16.68 11.15 24.59
N ILE A 261 15.61 10.72 23.90
CA ILE A 261 14.94 9.44 24.17
C ILE A 261 15.90 8.24 24.16
N GLU A 262 16.93 8.26 23.30
CA GLU A 262 17.93 7.19 23.22
C GLU A 262 18.66 6.98 24.56
N ASN A 263 18.89 8.06 25.32
CA ASN A 263 19.51 8.00 26.65
C ASN A 263 18.56 7.38 27.67
N ILE A 264 17.26 7.74 27.63
CA ILE A 264 16.24 7.17 28.52
C ILE A 264 16.04 5.66 28.27
N ILE A 265 16.00 5.25 26.99
CA ILE A 265 15.82 3.85 26.62
C ILE A 265 17.08 3.03 26.96
N GLY A 266 18.27 3.60 26.76
CA GLY A 266 19.55 2.95 27.02
C GLY A 266 19.92 2.84 28.50
N ASP A 267 19.32 3.67 29.36
CA ASP A 267 19.63 3.71 30.78
C ASP A 267 19.04 2.51 31.54
N LYS A 268 19.93 1.64 32.03
CA LYS A 268 19.57 0.45 32.79
C LYS A 268 19.16 0.76 34.23
N GLU A 269 19.49 1.94 34.75
CA GLU A 269 19.13 2.37 36.11
C GLU A 269 17.65 2.77 36.21
N LEU A 270 17.04 3.19 35.10
CA LEU A 270 15.62 3.55 35.07
C LEU A 270 14.70 2.33 35.25
N PRO A 271 13.48 2.52 35.81
CA PRO A 271 12.48 1.47 35.88
C PRO A 271 12.12 0.92 34.49
N PHE A 272 11.82 -0.38 34.42
CA PHE A 272 11.41 -1.03 33.17
C PHE A 272 10.17 -0.37 32.55
N GLU A 273 9.17 -0.02 33.36
CA GLU A 273 7.95 0.65 32.89
C GLU A 273 8.25 2.00 32.23
N THR A 274 9.12 2.82 32.81
CA THR A 274 9.52 4.11 32.23
C THR A 274 10.16 3.94 30.86
N ARG A 275 11.07 2.97 30.70
CA ARG A 275 11.66 2.66 29.39
C ARG A 275 10.62 2.15 28.40
N LYS A 276 9.70 1.30 28.85
CA LYS A 276 8.63 0.74 28.02
C LYS A 276 7.72 1.85 27.49
N TYR A 277 7.25 2.75 28.35
CA TYR A 277 6.43 3.89 27.94
C TYR A 277 7.21 4.85 27.04
N ALA A 278 8.51 5.09 27.29
CA ALA A 278 9.33 5.92 26.40
C ALA A 278 9.41 5.34 24.97
N ILE A 279 9.60 4.01 24.85
CA ILE A 279 9.59 3.31 23.54
C ILE A 279 8.21 3.46 22.86
N GLU A 280 7.12 3.24 23.61
CA GLU A 280 5.77 3.30 23.06
C GLU A 280 5.36 4.73 22.64
N LEU A 281 5.83 5.76 23.35
CA LEU A 281 5.53 7.16 23.06
C LEU A 281 6.46 7.78 22.01
N GLN A 282 7.64 7.21 21.76
CA GLN A 282 8.62 7.72 20.78
C GLN A 282 8.00 7.94 19.39
N LYS A 283 7.11 7.06 18.96
CA LYS A 283 6.39 7.14 17.66
C LYS A 283 5.39 8.30 17.57
N TYR A 284 5.09 8.98 18.67
CA TYR A 284 4.14 10.11 18.74
C TYR A 284 4.81 11.46 19.04
N LEU A 285 6.13 11.51 19.16
CA LEU A 285 6.83 12.77 19.41
C LEU A 285 6.66 13.76 18.24
N ILE A 286 6.35 15.01 18.53
CA ILE A 286 6.16 16.04 17.49
C ILE A 286 7.43 16.84 17.16
N ASN A 287 8.48 16.68 17.96
CA ASN A 287 9.78 17.34 17.77
C ASN A 287 10.79 16.46 16.98
N SER A 288 10.43 15.23 16.64
CA SER A 288 11.28 14.28 15.93
C SER A 288 10.54 13.65 14.76
N ARG A 289 11.27 12.96 13.89
CA ARG A 289 10.68 12.24 12.75
C ARG A 289 9.99 10.96 13.24
N SER A 290 8.77 11.13 13.75
CA SER A 290 7.91 10.10 14.30
C SER A 290 6.77 9.73 13.36
N GLU A 291 6.07 8.63 13.64
CA GLU A 291 4.89 8.21 12.87
C GLU A 291 3.80 9.30 12.89
N LEU A 292 3.59 9.96 14.04
CA LEU A 292 2.62 11.05 14.14
C LEU A 292 2.97 12.21 13.21
N VAL A 293 4.25 12.60 13.16
CA VAL A 293 4.70 13.68 12.27
C VAL A 293 4.52 13.28 10.81
N SER A 294 4.84 12.04 10.43
CA SER A 294 4.58 11.53 9.08
C SER A 294 3.10 11.63 8.71
N ILE A 295 2.22 11.17 9.60
CA ILE A 295 0.76 11.26 9.41
C ILE A 295 0.31 12.72 9.25
N LEU A 296 0.84 13.65 10.07
CA LEU A 296 0.51 15.07 9.98
C LEU A 296 0.94 15.68 8.64
N PHE A 297 2.13 15.33 8.14
CA PHE A 297 2.57 15.76 6.81
C PHE A 297 1.69 15.17 5.70
N ASP A 298 1.30 13.91 5.81
CA ASP A 298 0.42 13.25 4.84
C ASP A 298 -0.96 13.93 4.83
N PHE A 299 -1.53 14.24 6.00
CA PHE A 299 -2.78 15.01 6.09
C PHE A 299 -2.62 16.41 5.50
N ALA A 300 -1.55 17.14 5.84
CA ALA A 300 -1.32 18.49 5.33
C ALA A 300 -1.17 18.52 3.79
N THR A 301 -0.66 17.44 3.19
CA THR A 301 -0.52 17.34 1.73
C THR A 301 -1.81 16.89 1.05
N LEU A 302 -2.62 16.01 1.67
CA LEU A 302 -3.94 15.61 1.16
C LEU A 302 -4.87 16.81 0.94
N PHE A 303 -4.85 17.80 1.84
CA PHE A 303 -5.72 18.97 1.74
C PHE A 303 -5.20 20.08 0.82
N LYS A 304 -3.92 20.05 0.42
CA LYS A 304 -3.37 21.07 -0.49
C LYS A 304 -3.82 20.92 -1.94
N GLY A 305 -4.46 19.80 -2.28
CA GLY A 305 -4.82 19.44 -3.64
C GLY A 305 -3.58 19.25 -4.52
N ASP A 306 -3.74 18.53 -5.63
CA ASP A 306 -2.70 18.52 -6.65
C ASP A 306 -2.62 19.93 -7.24
N LYS A 307 -1.52 20.64 -6.99
CA LYS A 307 -1.21 21.83 -7.80
C LYS A 307 -1.26 21.37 -9.26
N LYS A 308 -2.18 21.95 -10.04
CA LYS A 308 -2.30 21.65 -11.47
C LYS A 308 -0.91 21.73 -12.08
N PHE A 309 -0.52 20.66 -12.77
CA PHE A 309 0.74 20.63 -13.49
C PHE A 309 0.85 21.89 -14.36
N GLN A 310 1.82 22.74 -14.03
CA GLN A 310 2.23 23.85 -14.86
C GLN A 310 3.47 23.39 -15.62
N GLU A 311 3.40 23.48 -16.94
CA GLU A 311 4.46 23.04 -17.85
C GLU A 311 5.81 23.71 -17.53
N THR A 312 5.77 24.93 -17.01
CA THR A 312 6.88 25.63 -16.37
C THR A 312 6.79 25.47 -14.84
N ARG A 313 7.29 24.36 -14.30
CA ARG A 313 7.31 24.09 -12.84
C ARG A 313 8.02 25.19 -12.03
N TYR A 314 8.91 25.95 -12.66
CA TYR A 314 9.66 27.05 -12.07
C TYR A 314 9.39 28.34 -12.86
N GLU A 315 9.22 29.44 -12.14
CA GLU A 315 9.18 30.78 -12.73
C GLU A 315 10.62 31.28 -12.85
N TYR A 316 11.01 31.71 -14.05
CA TYR A 316 12.40 32.12 -14.34
C TYR A 316 12.52 33.62 -14.62
N SER A 317 11.39 34.32 -14.72
CA SER A 317 11.39 35.77 -14.92
C SER A 317 11.80 36.49 -13.64
N LEU A 318 12.89 37.27 -13.70
CA LEU A 318 13.33 38.12 -12.58
C LEU A 318 12.23 39.07 -12.11
N GLU A 319 11.38 39.51 -13.03
CA GLU A 319 10.25 40.41 -12.75
C GLU A 319 9.19 39.76 -11.84
N LYS A 320 9.00 38.44 -11.98
CA LYS A 320 8.01 37.67 -11.21
C LYS A 320 8.61 36.97 -10.00
N LEU A 321 9.93 36.76 -10.00
CA LEU A 321 10.67 36.15 -8.89
C LEU A 321 10.84 37.10 -7.70
N PHE A 322 10.97 38.41 -7.97
CA PHE A 322 11.19 39.43 -6.94
C PHE A 322 10.11 40.48 -7.01
N GLU A 323 9.59 40.93 -5.86
CA GLU A 323 8.62 42.04 -5.82
C GLU A 323 9.32 43.40 -5.77
N ASN A 324 10.44 43.49 -5.07
CA ASN A 324 11.19 44.72 -4.86
C ASN A 324 12.08 45.07 -6.06
N LYS A 325 12.04 46.33 -6.48
CA LYS A 325 12.89 46.87 -7.56
C LYS A 325 14.39 46.71 -7.28
N ILE A 326 14.82 46.86 -6.02
CA ILE A 326 16.25 46.71 -5.68
C ILE A 326 16.71 45.28 -5.92
N ASP A 327 15.94 44.28 -5.49
CA ASP A 327 16.28 42.87 -5.64
C ASP A 327 16.28 42.45 -7.12
N LYS A 328 15.35 43.00 -7.92
CA LYS A 328 15.33 42.85 -9.38
C LYS A 328 16.63 43.35 -10.03
N LEU A 329 17.12 44.52 -9.62
CA LEU A 329 18.36 45.11 -10.16
C LEU A 329 19.61 44.38 -9.67
N LEU A 330 19.61 43.91 -8.42
CA LEU A 330 20.69 43.10 -7.86
C LEU A 330 20.78 41.74 -8.58
N ALA A 331 19.64 41.08 -8.80
CA ALA A 331 19.57 39.83 -9.55
C ALA A 331 20.05 40.01 -11.00
N LEU A 332 19.69 41.11 -11.65
CA LEU A 332 20.21 41.46 -12.98
C LEU A 332 21.73 41.64 -12.98
N SER A 333 22.28 42.32 -11.96
CA SER A 333 23.72 42.50 -11.77
C SER A 333 24.46 41.17 -11.55
N ILE A 334 23.88 40.29 -10.74
CA ILE A 334 24.42 38.94 -10.49
C ILE A 334 24.37 38.12 -11.78
N LEU A 335 23.28 38.18 -12.54
CA LEU A 335 23.15 37.49 -13.83
C LEU A 335 24.20 37.95 -14.82
N TYR A 336 24.41 39.26 -14.95
CA TYR A 336 25.46 39.82 -15.81
C TYR A 336 26.85 39.31 -15.39
N LYS A 337 27.18 39.42 -14.10
CA LYS A 337 28.45 38.96 -13.56
C LYS A 337 28.67 37.47 -13.83
N TYR A 338 27.65 36.65 -13.59
CA TYR A 338 27.67 35.22 -13.86
C TYR A 338 28.00 34.94 -15.35
N LEU A 339 27.29 35.57 -16.28
CA LEU A 339 27.52 35.39 -17.72
C LEU A 339 28.92 35.81 -18.16
N LYS A 340 29.50 36.83 -17.52
CA LYS A 340 30.85 37.33 -17.81
C LYS A 340 31.96 36.48 -17.21
N THR A 341 31.68 35.76 -16.12
CA THR A 341 32.69 34.93 -15.42
C THR A 341 32.64 33.47 -15.83
N GLU A 342 31.49 32.96 -16.27
CA GLU A 342 31.30 31.53 -16.50
C GLU A 342 31.75 31.08 -17.88
N VAL A 343 32.57 30.02 -17.88
CA VAL A 343 33.18 29.47 -19.09
C VAL A 343 32.15 28.55 -19.78
N THR A 344 31.32 29.15 -20.64
CA THR A 344 30.20 28.46 -21.29
C THR A 344 30.31 28.42 -22.81
N GLN A 345 31.20 29.22 -23.41
CA GLN A 345 31.31 29.36 -24.85
C GLN A 345 32.41 28.46 -25.44
N TYR A 346 32.14 27.93 -26.63
CA TYR A 346 33.11 27.18 -27.40
C TYR A 346 34.23 28.10 -27.91
N ASP A 347 35.47 27.64 -27.81
CA ASP A 347 36.63 28.23 -28.45
C ASP A 347 36.64 27.91 -29.96
N LYS A 348 37.62 28.48 -30.68
CA LYS A 348 37.80 28.27 -32.13
C LYS A 348 38.06 26.81 -32.52
N TRP A 349 38.27 25.92 -31.53
CA TRP A 349 38.55 24.50 -31.70
C TRP A 349 37.42 23.60 -31.16
N GLY A 350 36.27 24.18 -30.81
CA GLY A 350 35.08 23.44 -30.36
C GLY A 350 35.14 22.93 -28.92
N LYS A 351 36.03 23.49 -28.07
CA LYS A 351 36.09 23.19 -26.63
C LYS A 351 35.46 24.32 -25.83
N VAL A 352 34.68 23.99 -24.80
CA VAL A 352 34.12 24.99 -23.88
C VAL A 352 35.27 25.58 -23.04
N ALA A 353 35.72 26.77 -23.43
CA ALA A 353 36.92 27.38 -22.84
C ALA A 353 36.89 28.92 -22.85
N ARG A 354 35.79 29.55 -23.30
CA ARG A 354 35.65 31.01 -23.38
C ARG A 354 34.45 31.50 -22.57
N VAL A 355 34.55 32.69 -22.00
CA VAL A 355 33.44 33.44 -21.40
C VAL A 355 32.72 34.31 -22.45
N LEU A 356 31.50 34.76 -22.18
CA LEU A 356 30.82 35.71 -23.05
C LEU A 356 31.50 37.09 -22.98
N THR A 357 31.64 37.77 -24.12
CA THR A 357 32.08 39.17 -24.13
C THR A 357 30.94 40.10 -23.72
N HIS A 358 31.29 41.34 -23.36
CA HIS A 358 30.30 42.35 -22.99
C HIS A 358 29.28 42.60 -24.12
N GLU A 359 29.72 42.59 -25.38
CA GLU A 359 28.84 42.75 -26.54
C GLU A 359 27.90 41.54 -26.70
N GLU A 360 28.39 40.32 -26.49
CA GLU A 360 27.58 39.10 -26.57
C GLU A 360 26.52 39.03 -25.46
N ILE A 361 26.86 39.47 -24.25
CA ILE A 361 25.89 39.58 -23.15
C ILE A 361 24.85 40.65 -23.46
N THR A 362 25.26 41.77 -24.07
CA THR A 362 24.35 42.85 -24.46
C THR A 362 23.38 42.40 -25.53
N GLU A 363 23.87 41.70 -26.56
CA GLU A 363 23.03 41.10 -27.60
C GLU A 363 22.02 40.12 -27.00
N LEU A 364 22.48 39.30 -26.07
CA LEU A 364 21.64 38.34 -25.36
C LEU A 364 20.56 39.04 -24.51
N PHE A 365 20.89 40.09 -23.75
CA PHE A 365 19.91 40.85 -22.96
C PHE A 365 18.87 41.59 -23.82
N VAL A 366 19.26 42.03 -25.02
CA VAL A 366 18.35 42.72 -25.95
C VAL A 366 17.50 41.74 -26.76
N SER A 367 17.97 40.49 -26.94
CA SER A 367 17.32 39.45 -27.73
C SER A 367 15.87 39.19 -27.31
N LYS A 368 15.07 38.71 -28.26
CA LYS A 368 13.64 38.44 -28.03
C LYS A 368 13.45 37.25 -27.10
N GLU A 369 14.33 36.27 -27.22
CA GLU A 369 14.35 35.02 -26.49
C GLU A 369 14.62 35.28 -24.99
N PHE A 370 15.51 36.23 -24.68
CA PHE A 370 15.84 36.53 -23.29
C PHE A 370 14.79 37.39 -22.56
N ARG A 371 13.76 37.89 -23.28
CA ARG A 371 12.63 38.63 -22.70
C ARG A 371 11.72 37.79 -21.81
N GLU A 372 11.82 36.47 -21.90
CA GLU A 372 11.14 35.58 -20.96
C GLU A 372 11.74 35.65 -19.55
N PHE A 373 13.02 36.06 -19.44
CA PHE A 373 13.77 36.10 -18.19
C PHE A 373 13.88 37.52 -17.59
N ILE A 374 14.01 38.55 -18.45
CA ILE A 374 14.19 39.93 -18.02
C ILE A 374 13.19 40.90 -18.69
N SER A 375 12.67 41.85 -17.91
CA SER A 375 11.67 42.81 -18.34
C SER A 375 12.27 43.96 -19.17
N PHE A 376 11.42 44.72 -19.86
CA PHE A 376 11.85 45.92 -20.59
C PHE A 376 12.49 46.97 -19.68
N GLU A 377 11.97 47.15 -18.47
CA GLU A 377 12.53 48.10 -17.50
C GLU A 377 13.95 47.69 -17.08
N GLN A 378 14.17 46.40 -16.84
CA GLN A 378 15.50 45.86 -16.49
C GLN A 378 16.51 46.02 -17.63
N VAL A 379 16.11 45.75 -18.88
CA VAL A 379 16.99 45.93 -20.03
C VAL A 379 17.32 47.41 -20.25
N ASN A 380 16.34 48.31 -20.13
CA ASN A 380 16.60 49.74 -20.26
C ASN A 380 17.56 50.22 -19.17
N PHE A 381 17.36 49.79 -17.92
CA PHE A 381 18.29 50.11 -16.83
C PHE A 381 19.72 49.61 -17.13
N TYR A 382 19.87 48.39 -17.65
CA TYR A 382 21.17 47.86 -18.04
C TYR A 382 21.81 48.70 -19.15
N LEU A 383 21.08 49.02 -20.23
CA LEU A 383 21.59 49.81 -21.35
C LEU A 383 22.00 51.22 -20.92
N ASP A 384 21.20 51.87 -20.06
CA ASP A 384 21.50 53.20 -19.52
C ASP A 384 22.75 53.20 -18.63
N ASN A 385 23.16 52.04 -18.10
CA ASN A 385 24.29 51.89 -17.17
C ASN A 385 25.36 50.90 -17.68
N GLN A 386 25.39 50.64 -18.98
CA GLN A 386 26.20 49.58 -19.60
C GLN A 386 27.70 49.70 -19.25
N GLU A 387 28.23 50.93 -19.24
CA GLU A 387 29.63 51.22 -18.89
C GLU A 387 29.96 50.85 -17.43
N LEU A 388 29.01 50.99 -16.51
CA LEU A 388 29.19 50.63 -15.10
C LEU A 388 29.23 49.11 -14.94
N PHE A 389 28.35 48.40 -15.65
CA PHE A 389 28.35 46.94 -15.68
C PHE A 389 29.65 46.42 -16.27
N GLU A 390 30.13 46.96 -17.38
CA GLU A 390 31.38 46.51 -17.99
C GLU A 390 32.60 46.73 -17.09
N LYS A 391 32.64 47.88 -16.40
CA LYS A 391 33.81 48.32 -15.64
C LYS A 391 33.90 47.68 -14.26
N TYR A 392 32.77 47.43 -13.59
CA TYR A 392 32.74 47.03 -12.19
C TYR A 392 32.21 45.61 -11.93
N LEU A 393 31.61 44.96 -12.92
CA LEU A 393 31.10 43.59 -12.86
C LEU A 393 31.72 42.74 -13.96
#